data_AF-A0A8T3MXM0-F1
#
_entry.id   AF-A0A8T3MXM0-F1
#
_cell.length_a   1.000
_cell.length_b   1.000
_cell.length_c   1.000
_cell.angle_alpha   90.00
_cell.angle_beta   90.00
_cell.angle_gamma   90.00
#
_symmetry.space_group_name_H-M   'P 1'
#
loop_
_entity.id
_entity.type
_entity.pdbx_description
1 polymer ?
#
loop_
_entity_poly.entity_id
_entity_poly.type
_entity_poly.pdbx_seq_one_letter_code
_entity_poly.pdbx_strand_id
1 'polypeptide(L)'
;MSALDKLHVFLRALEVDETQRNTAETDPLMTALGLPYPTIVGIVAGGEWASTVLDRLVVDGRYGVKLGQSPAEAARDLFRAIDDANESDPFLREHPATVEIVGGQFGSGRVPSDHALPMGLADAAEAVIGRRPALLGEPYGADMRLFIDSGTPCVMYGPGDVKLAHSANENVPLAEVEECAAVLAAWVVRELG
;
A
#
# COMPACT_ATOMS: atom_id res chain seq x y z
N MET A 1 0.50 -33.94 -9.47
CA MET A 1 0.39 -32.82 -8.51
C MET A 1 0.66 -31.57 -9.31
N SER A 2 -0.27 -30.61 -9.30
CA SER A 2 -0.20 -29.42 -10.16
C SER A 2 0.45 -28.24 -9.44
N ALA A 3 1.21 -27.40 -10.14
CA ALA A 3 1.71 -26.13 -9.61
C ALA A 3 0.55 -25.20 -9.17
N LEU A 4 -0.63 -25.34 -9.78
CA LEU A 4 -1.84 -24.64 -9.36
C LEU A 4 -2.33 -25.10 -7.97
N ASP A 5 -2.24 -26.39 -7.67
CA ASP A 5 -2.61 -26.92 -6.35
C ASP A 5 -1.69 -26.32 -5.27
N LYS A 6 -0.42 -26.11 -5.60
CA LYS A 6 0.58 -25.54 -4.69
C LYS A 6 0.45 -24.04 -4.50
N LEU A 7 -0.05 -23.31 -5.50
CA LEU A 7 -0.40 -21.90 -5.34
C LEU A 7 -1.37 -21.70 -4.16
N HIS A 8 -2.32 -22.62 -3.94
CA HIS A 8 -3.24 -22.52 -2.81
C HIS A 8 -2.52 -22.57 -1.44
N VAL A 9 -1.40 -23.28 -1.32
CA VAL A 9 -0.61 -23.29 -0.07
C VAL A 9 -0.07 -21.88 0.22
N PHE A 10 0.50 -21.23 -0.80
CA PHE A 10 1.03 -19.87 -0.66
C PHE A 10 -0.06 -18.83 -0.45
N LEU A 11 -1.19 -18.90 -1.16
CA LEU A 11 -2.31 -17.98 -0.95
C LEU A 11 -2.81 -18.04 0.50
N ARG A 12 -2.92 -19.24 1.07
CA ARG A 12 -3.33 -19.42 2.47
C ARG A 12 -2.29 -18.87 3.45
N ALA A 13 -1.00 -19.08 3.18
CA ALA A 13 0.07 -18.52 4.01
C ALA A 13 0.06 -16.99 3.99
N LEU A 14 -0.10 -16.38 2.81
CA LEU A 14 -0.19 -14.94 2.64
C LEU A 14 -1.47 -14.35 3.28
N GLU A 15 -2.62 -15.04 3.19
CA GLU A 15 -3.85 -14.65 3.89
C GLU A 15 -3.66 -14.62 5.42
N VAL A 16 -2.97 -15.63 5.97
CA VAL A 16 -2.67 -15.71 7.41
C VAL A 16 -1.71 -14.61 7.83
N ASP A 17 -0.62 -14.40 7.08
CA ASP A 17 0.34 -13.33 7.33
C ASP A 17 -0.32 -11.94 7.26
N GLU A 18 -1.11 -11.66 6.22
CA GLU A 18 -1.86 -10.41 6.09
C GLU A 18 -2.79 -10.20 7.30
N THR A 19 -3.55 -11.22 7.68
CA THR A 19 -4.47 -11.16 8.83
C THR A 19 -3.71 -10.81 10.11
N GLN A 20 -2.57 -11.45 10.35
CA GLN A 20 -1.74 -11.20 11.55
C GLN A 20 -1.19 -9.77 11.55
N ARG A 21 -0.64 -9.31 10.42
CA ARG A 21 -0.06 -7.97 10.28
C ARG A 21 -1.09 -6.87 10.50
N ASN A 22 -2.29 -7.03 9.94
CA ASN A 22 -3.36 -6.05 10.05
C ASN A 22 -4.05 -6.09 11.43
N THR A 23 -4.22 -7.28 12.04
CA THR A 23 -4.78 -7.39 13.41
C THR A 23 -3.85 -6.79 14.48
N ALA A 24 -2.54 -6.84 14.24
CA ALA A 24 -1.55 -6.26 15.15
C ALA A 24 -1.40 -4.74 15.02
N GLU A 25 -2.12 -4.09 14.10
CA GLU A 25 -2.06 -2.63 13.92
C GLU A 25 -2.84 -1.90 15.03
N THR A 26 -2.28 -0.80 15.52
CA THR A 26 -2.84 -0.02 16.63
C THR A 26 -2.94 1.47 16.34
N ASP A 27 -2.30 1.96 15.27
CA ASP A 27 -2.40 3.36 14.87
C ASP A 27 -3.83 3.68 14.42
N PRO A 28 -4.49 4.70 15.01
CA PRO A 28 -5.87 5.05 14.65
C PRO A 28 -6.06 5.40 13.17
N LEU A 29 -5.07 6.03 12.52
CA LEU A 29 -5.16 6.42 11.12
C LEU A 29 -5.07 5.22 10.18
N MET A 30 -4.35 4.17 10.61
CA MET A 30 -4.20 2.94 9.84
C MET A 30 -5.35 1.96 10.12
N THR A 31 -5.76 1.80 11.38
CA THR A 31 -6.89 0.92 11.76
C THR A 31 -8.21 1.38 11.16
N ALA A 32 -8.41 2.69 10.95
CA ALA A 32 -9.59 3.24 10.28
C ALA A 32 -9.77 2.74 8.83
N LEU A 33 -8.70 2.25 8.19
CA LEU A 33 -8.75 1.68 6.83
C LEU A 33 -9.38 0.28 6.79
N GLY A 34 -9.47 -0.42 7.93
CA GLY A 34 -9.89 -1.82 8.02
C GLY A 34 -8.85 -2.82 7.50
N LEU A 35 -8.15 -2.49 6.41
CA LEU A 35 -7.06 -3.28 5.83
C LEU A 35 -5.86 -2.38 5.46
N PRO A 36 -5.10 -1.88 6.45
CA PRO A 36 -3.99 -0.94 6.21
C PRO A 36 -2.83 -1.50 5.38
N TYR A 37 -2.58 -2.81 5.42
CA TYR A 37 -1.43 -3.46 4.79
C TYR A 37 -1.87 -4.63 3.90
N PRO A 38 -2.50 -4.35 2.74
CA PRO A 38 -3.00 -5.38 1.86
C PRO A 38 -1.86 -6.07 1.10
N THR A 39 -2.01 -7.36 0.90
CA THR A 39 -1.21 -8.23 0.04
C THR A 39 -2.10 -8.67 -1.12
N ILE A 40 -1.61 -8.51 -2.35
CA ILE A 40 -2.38 -8.85 -3.55
C ILE A 40 -1.57 -9.76 -4.45
N VAL A 41 -2.25 -10.72 -5.07
CA VAL A 41 -1.77 -11.39 -6.27
C VAL A 41 -2.41 -10.69 -7.47
N GLY A 42 -1.59 -10.04 -8.29
CA GLY A 42 -2.05 -9.23 -9.43
C GLY A 42 -1.96 -9.96 -10.77
N ILE A 43 -0.97 -10.84 -10.92
CA ILE A 43 -0.74 -11.60 -12.16
C ILE A 43 -0.47 -13.06 -11.80
N VAL A 44 -1.10 -13.97 -12.53
CA VAL A 44 -0.85 -15.41 -12.46
C VAL A 44 -0.66 -15.92 -13.88
N ALA A 45 0.48 -16.54 -14.15
CA ALA A 45 0.81 -17.05 -15.47
C ALA A 45 1.48 -18.44 -15.38
N GLY A 46 1.07 -19.36 -16.25
CA GLY A 46 1.66 -20.68 -16.34
C GLY A 46 0.92 -21.60 -17.30
N GLY A 47 1.60 -22.66 -17.73
CA GLY A 47 1.03 -23.74 -18.51
C GLY A 47 1.24 -23.59 -20.01
N GLU A 48 1.33 -24.74 -20.68
CA GLU A 48 1.65 -24.81 -22.11
C GLU A 48 0.52 -25.46 -22.92
N TRP A 49 -0.26 -26.34 -22.30
CA TRP A 49 -1.30 -27.11 -22.98
C TRP A 49 -2.44 -27.52 -22.05
N ALA A 50 -3.69 -27.44 -22.53
CA ALA A 50 -4.89 -27.60 -21.70
C ALA A 50 -5.06 -28.99 -21.05
N SER A 51 -4.47 -30.04 -21.62
CA SER A 51 -4.53 -31.41 -21.10
C SER A 51 -3.21 -31.90 -20.48
N THR A 52 -2.28 -30.98 -20.20
CA THR A 52 -1.03 -31.27 -19.51
C THR A 52 -1.13 -30.75 -18.07
N VAL A 53 -0.67 -31.54 -17.11
CA VAL A 53 -0.60 -31.09 -15.71
C VAL A 53 0.32 -29.87 -15.64
N LEU A 54 -0.16 -28.79 -15.02
CA LEU A 54 0.62 -27.57 -14.85
C LEU A 54 1.84 -27.85 -13.96
N ASP A 55 3.03 -27.66 -14.51
CA ASP A 55 4.31 -27.93 -13.84
C ASP A 55 5.00 -26.67 -13.30
N ARG A 56 4.68 -25.50 -13.88
CA ARG A 56 5.22 -24.20 -13.46
C ARG A 56 4.17 -23.10 -13.48
N LEU A 57 4.25 -22.23 -12.47
CA LEU A 57 3.41 -21.04 -12.34
C LEU A 57 4.30 -19.89 -11.81
N VAL A 58 4.11 -18.69 -12.37
CA VAL A 58 4.73 -17.44 -11.90
C VAL A 58 3.61 -16.52 -11.41
N VAL A 59 3.83 -15.93 -10.25
CA VAL A 59 2.88 -15.03 -9.59
C VAL A 59 3.57 -13.70 -9.36
N ASP A 60 2.97 -12.63 -9.86
CA ASP A 60 3.37 -11.28 -9.49
C ASP A 60 2.33 -10.69 -8.55
N GLY A 61 2.82 -10.03 -7.50
CA GLY A 61 1.99 -9.49 -6.47
C GLY A 61 2.60 -8.25 -5.84
N ARG A 62 1.84 -7.67 -4.91
CA ARG A 62 2.27 -6.54 -4.10
C ARG A 62 2.11 -6.93 -2.63
N TYR A 63 3.12 -6.61 -1.83
CA TYR A 63 3.16 -6.86 -0.40
C TYR A 63 3.17 -5.54 0.37
N GLY A 64 2.34 -5.42 1.41
CA GLY A 64 2.17 -4.20 2.18
C GLY A 64 3.33 -3.93 3.16
N VAL A 65 3.89 -2.72 3.11
CA VAL A 65 4.89 -2.24 4.09
C VAL A 65 4.18 -1.54 5.24
N LYS A 66 4.43 -1.98 6.48
CA LYS A 66 3.78 -1.39 7.65
C LYS A 66 4.21 0.06 7.90
N LEU A 67 3.36 0.82 8.58
CA LEU A 67 3.75 2.13 9.11
C LEU A 67 4.93 1.96 10.08
N GLY A 68 6.04 2.65 9.80
CA GLY A 68 7.29 2.53 10.56
C GLY A 68 8.18 1.34 10.19
N GLN A 69 7.72 0.45 9.31
CA GLN A 69 8.53 -0.65 8.78
C GLN A 69 9.29 -0.21 7.53
N SER A 70 10.55 -0.64 7.41
CA SER A 70 11.34 -0.47 6.19
C SER A 70 10.96 -1.50 5.10
N PRO A 71 11.15 -1.18 3.80
CA PRO A 71 10.94 -2.17 2.73
C PRO A 71 11.75 -3.46 2.92
N ALA A 72 12.97 -3.35 3.44
CA ALA A 72 13.82 -4.51 3.71
C ALA A 72 13.29 -5.39 4.84
N GLU A 73 12.65 -4.82 5.87
CA GLU A 73 11.96 -5.60 6.91
C GLU A 73 10.72 -6.30 6.35
N ALA A 74 9.92 -5.59 5.55
CA ALA A 74 8.74 -6.18 4.92
C ALA A 74 9.14 -7.34 3.98
N ALA A 75 10.21 -7.20 3.21
CA ALA A 75 10.74 -8.28 2.37
C ALA A 75 11.14 -9.52 3.20
N ARG A 76 11.78 -9.33 4.36
CA ARG A 76 12.14 -10.44 5.25
C ARG A 76 10.91 -11.16 5.82
N ASP A 77 9.83 -10.43 6.11
CA ASP A 77 8.58 -11.02 6.57
C ASP A 77 7.93 -11.85 5.45
N LEU A 78 7.87 -11.31 4.23
CA LEU A 78 7.38 -12.04 3.06
C LEU A 78 8.18 -13.32 2.82
N PHE A 79 9.52 -13.23 2.82
CA PHE A 79 10.38 -14.39 2.61
C PHE A 79 10.13 -15.47 3.66
N ARG A 80 9.99 -15.07 4.93
CA ARG A 80 9.64 -16.01 6.00
C ARG A 80 8.28 -16.69 5.76
N ALA A 81 7.25 -15.95 5.36
CA ALA A 81 5.95 -16.52 5.06
C ALA A 81 5.98 -17.53 3.90
N ILE A 82 6.81 -17.26 2.88
CA ILE A 82 7.03 -18.18 1.75
C ILE A 82 7.83 -19.42 2.19
N ASP A 83 8.88 -19.24 2.99
CA ASP A 83 9.69 -20.34 3.52
C ASP A 83 8.85 -21.27 4.43
N ASP A 84 8.04 -20.69 5.33
CA ASP A 84 7.13 -21.45 6.19
C ASP A 84 6.08 -22.21 5.35
N ALA A 85 5.59 -21.61 4.27
CA ALA A 85 4.68 -22.28 3.34
C ALA A 85 5.35 -23.45 2.62
N ASN A 86 6.60 -23.28 2.17
CA ASN A 86 7.40 -24.35 1.56
C ASN A 86 7.57 -25.53 2.55
N GLU A 87 7.92 -25.25 3.80
CA GLU A 87 8.12 -26.28 4.83
C GLU A 87 6.83 -27.00 5.24
N SER A 88 5.68 -26.36 5.07
CA SER A 88 4.38 -26.93 5.45
C SER A 88 3.85 -28.01 4.51
N ASP A 89 4.39 -28.13 3.29
CA ASP A 89 3.91 -29.05 2.26
C ASP A 89 5.00 -30.05 1.83
N PRO A 90 4.74 -31.37 1.82
CA PRO A 90 5.74 -32.37 1.48
C PRO A 90 6.42 -32.19 0.11
N PHE A 91 5.68 -31.74 -0.90
CA PHE A 91 6.23 -31.53 -2.24
C PHE A 91 7.06 -30.25 -2.30
N LEU A 92 6.60 -29.17 -1.66
CA LEU A 92 7.33 -27.90 -1.66
C LEU A 92 8.63 -27.96 -0.84
N ARG A 93 8.75 -28.84 0.15
CA ARG A 93 10.04 -29.11 0.82
C ARG A 93 11.09 -29.67 -0.14
N GLU A 94 10.69 -30.53 -1.07
CA GLU A 94 11.58 -31.12 -2.07
C GLU A 94 11.74 -30.21 -3.30
N HIS A 95 10.76 -29.34 -3.55
CA HIS A 95 10.67 -28.43 -4.70
C HIS A 95 10.22 -27.03 -4.27
N PRO A 96 11.06 -26.27 -3.55
CA PRO A 96 10.65 -25.00 -2.97
C PRO A 96 10.35 -23.96 -4.04
N ALA A 97 9.27 -23.21 -3.83
CA ALA A 97 9.03 -22.01 -4.60
C ALA A 97 10.04 -20.92 -4.18
N THR A 98 10.50 -20.15 -5.16
CA THR A 98 11.40 -19.01 -4.95
C THR A 98 10.62 -17.71 -5.02
N VAL A 99 11.04 -16.71 -4.24
CA VAL A 99 10.49 -15.36 -4.26
C VAL A 99 11.60 -14.35 -4.53
N GLU A 100 11.29 -13.35 -5.35
CA GLU A 100 12.18 -12.23 -5.65
C GLU A 100 11.40 -10.92 -5.49
N ILE A 101 12.07 -9.88 -4.99
CA ILE A 101 11.49 -8.53 -4.95
C ILE A 101 11.86 -7.83 -6.26
N VAL A 102 10.87 -7.71 -7.13
CA VAL A 102 10.98 -6.99 -8.41
C VAL A 102 10.18 -5.69 -8.38
N GLY A 103 10.55 -4.73 -9.21
CA GLY A 103 9.83 -3.46 -9.35
C GLY A 103 10.10 -2.45 -8.22
N GLY A 104 9.19 -1.48 -8.09
CA GLY A 104 9.32 -0.36 -7.16
C GLY A 104 9.13 -0.78 -5.71
N GLN A 105 10.03 -0.32 -4.84
CA GLN A 105 9.93 -0.51 -3.39
C GLN A 105 9.56 0.82 -2.73
N PHE A 106 8.38 0.85 -2.12
CA PHE A 106 7.82 2.06 -1.50
C PHE A 106 7.77 1.88 0.02
N GLY A 107 8.51 2.71 0.76
CA GLY A 107 8.46 2.74 2.22
C GLY A 107 7.24 3.50 2.74
N SER A 108 6.89 3.29 4.02
CA SER A 108 5.82 4.05 4.67
C SER A 108 6.32 5.42 5.14
N GLY A 109 5.50 6.47 5.07
CA GLY A 109 5.86 7.83 5.52
C GLY A 109 4.83 8.39 6.50
N ARG A 110 5.29 9.19 7.47
CA ARG A 110 4.41 9.93 8.39
C ARG A 110 5.01 11.26 8.80
N VAL A 111 4.13 12.25 8.86
CA VAL A 111 4.33 13.50 9.60
C VAL A 111 3.41 13.46 10.83
N PRO A 112 3.86 13.92 12.02
CA PRO A 112 2.99 14.01 13.20
C PRO A 112 1.70 14.78 12.90
N SER A 113 0.57 14.31 13.42
CA SER A 113 -0.74 14.90 13.16
C SER A 113 -0.89 16.32 13.70
N ASP A 114 -0.10 16.67 14.71
CA ASP A 114 -0.02 17.98 15.35
C ASP A 114 1.09 18.88 14.75
N HIS A 115 1.79 18.41 13.71
CA HIS A 115 2.80 19.20 13.03
C HIS A 115 2.17 20.41 12.33
N ALA A 116 2.90 21.53 12.26
CA ALA A 116 2.42 22.78 11.67
C ALA A 116 1.96 22.62 10.20
N LEU A 117 2.68 21.82 9.41
CA LEU A 117 2.36 21.55 8.00
C LEU A 117 0.91 21.04 7.76
N PRO A 118 0.49 19.85 8.24
CA PRO A 118 -0.88 19.40 8.04
C PRO A 118 -1.92 20.31 8.70
N MET A 119 -1.61 20.90 9.86
CA MET A 119 -2.54 21.77 10.58
C MET A 119 -2.79 23.09 9.85
N GLY A 120 -1.74 23.75 9.36
CA GLY A 120 -1.83 24.99 8.61
C GLY A 120 -2.55 24.83 7.27
N LEU A 121 -2.33 23.69 6.60
CA LEU A 121 -3.06 23.36 5.37
C LEU A 121 -4.54 23.07 5.65
N ALA A 122 -4.86 22.35 6.74
CA ALA A 122 -6.24 22.12 7.15
C ALA A 122 -6.98 23.41 7.54
N ASP A 123 -6.29 24.35 8.22
CA ASP A 123 -6.83 25.68 8.51
C ASP A 123 -7.11 26.48 7.23
N ALA A 124 -6.18 26.44 6.25
CA ALA A 124 -6.36 27.11 4.97
C ALA A 124 -7.54 26.53 4.18
N ALA A 125 -7.69 25.20 4.20
CA ALA A 125 -8.85 24.53 3.60
C ALA A 125 -10.16 25.00 4.26
N GLU A 126 -10.24 24.99 5.58
CA GLU A 126 -11.43 25.44 6.31
C GLU A 126 -11.79 26.90 5.99
N ALA A 127 -10.79 27.78 5.87
CA ALA A 127 -11.00 29.19 5.54
C ALA A 127 -11.49 29.42 4.09
N VAL A 128 -10.99 28.64 3.11
CA VAL A 128 -11.29 28.84 1.69
C VAL A 128 -12.58 28.15 1.27
N ILE A 129 -12.80 26.91 1.72
CA ILE A 129 -13.92 26.06 1.27
C ILE A 129 -14.93 25.75 2.37
N GLY A 130 -14.77 26.31 3.58
CA GLY A 130 -15.73 26.18 4.68
C GLY A 130 -15.78 24.79 5.33
N ARG A 131 -14.84 23.90 4.98
CA ARG A 131 -14.74 22.53 5.51
C ARG A 131 -13.30 22.17 5.84
N ARG A 132 -13.10 21.60 7.02
CA ARG A 132 -11.79 21.12 7.46
C ARG A 132 -11.56 19.67 7.00
N PRO A 133 -10.48 19.36 6.26
CA PRO A 133 -10.17 17.99 5.86
C PRO A 133 -9.78 17.14 7.08
N ALA A 134 -10.18 15.87 7.06
CA ALA A 134 -9.71 14.90 8.04
C ALA A 134 -8.24 14.52 7.76
N LEU A 135 -7.50 14.18 8.81
CA LEU A 135 -6.21 13.52 8.66
C LEU A 135 -6.47 12.03 8.43
N LEU A 136 -5.84 11.48 7.39
CA LEU A 136 -6.06 10.11 6.95
C LEU A 136 -4.72 9.37 6.83
N GLY A 137 -4.74 8.08 7.12
CA GLY A 137 -3.73 7.14 6.63
C GLY A 137 -4.15 6.61 5.26
N GLU A 138 -3.21 6.11 4.47
CA GLU A 138 -3.50 5.54 3.15
C GLU A 138 -2.65 4.28 2.90
N PRO A 139 -3.21 3.22 2.28
CA PRO A 139 -2.53 1.93 2.11
C PRO A 139 -1.75 1.85 0.78
N TYR A 140 -1.58 2.95 0.05
CA TYR A 140 -0.87 2.99 -1.24
C TYR A 140 0.51 3.64 -1.13
N GLY A 141 1.38 3.34 -2.10
CA GLY A 141 2.72 3.93 -2.19
C GLY A 141 2.66 5.35 -2.76
N ALA A 142 3.46 6.27 -2.21
CA ALA A 142 3.58 7.64 -2.69
C ALA A 142 5.00 8.19 -2.46
N ASP A 143 5.39 9.17 -3.26
CA ASP A 143 6.72 9.82 -3.18
C ASP A 143 6.91 10.63 -1.88
N MET A 144 5.84 10.90 -1.12
CA MET A 144 5.86 11.61 0.16
C MET A 144 6.95 11.09 1.11
N ARG A 145 7.18 9.76 1.13
CA ARG A 145 8.24 9.16 1.96
C ARG A 145 9.64 9.64 1.58
N LEU A 146 9.94 9.87 0.30
CA LEU A 146 11.26 10.31 -0.16
C LEU A 146 11.63 11.68 0.42
N PHE A 147 10.66 12.59 0.50
CA PHE A 147 10.85 13.90 1.15
C PHE A 147 11.09 13.73 2.65
N ILE A 148 10.27 12.91 3.32
CA ILE A 148 10.38 12.68 4.77
C ILE A 148 11.75 12.08 5.12
N ASP A 149 12.24 11.12 4.34
CA ASP A 149 13.57 10.51 4.53
C ASP A 149 14.72 11.49 4.32
N SER A 150 14.52 12.52 3.48
CA SER A 150 15.48 13.61 3.30
C SER A 150 15.43 14.66 4.42
N GLY A 151 14.56 14.48 5.42
CA GLY A 151 14.35 15.43 6.52
C GLY A 151 13.35 16.56 6.20
N THR A 152 12.61 16.45 5.09
CA THR A 152 11.59 17.44 4.70
C THR A 152 10.19 16.92 5.03
N PRO A 153 9.45 17.54 5.98
CA PRO A 153 8.05 17.20 6.23
C PRO A 153 7.23 17.33 4.93
N CYS A 154 6.43 16.32 4.62
CA CYS A 154 5.61 16.27 3.41
C CYS A 154 4.24 15.70 3.77
N VAL A 155 3.18 16.23 3.16
CA VAL A 155 1.81 15.72 3.29
C VAL A 155 1.20 15.63 1.90
N MET A 156 0.25 14.70 1.72
CA MET A 156 -0.56 14.63 0.51
C MET A 156 -1.88 15.35 0.74
N TYR A 157 -2.25 16.21 -0.20
CA TYR A 157 -3.53 16.90 -0.21
C TYR A 157 -3.97 17.03 -1.67
N GLY A 158 -5.18 16.57 -1.98
CA GLY A 158 -5.67 16.51 -3.34
C GLY A 158 -7.17 16.30 -3.42
N PRO A 159 -7.75 16.50 -4.61
CA PRO A 159 -9.18 16.32 -4.88
C PRO A 159 -9.55 14.86 -5.16
N GLY A 160 -10.85 14.56 -5.12
CA GLY A 160 -11.41 13.29 -5.55
C GLY A 160 -11.45 12.21 -4.47
N ASP A 161 -11.94 11.04 -4.89
CA ASP A 161 -12.00 9.83 -4.07
C ASP A 161 -10.97 8.82 -4.58
N VAL A 162 -9.98 8.50 -3.73
CA VAL A 162 -8.92 7.55 -4.07
C VAL A 162 -9.45 6.15 -4.38
N LYS A 163 -10.66 5.80 -3.94
CA LYS A 163 -11.32 4.53 -4.28
C LYS A 163 -11.62 4.38 -5.76
N LEU A 164 -11.62 5.48 -6.52
CA LEU A 164 -11.81 5.48 -7.97
C LEU A 164 -10.50 5.28 -8.74
N ALA A 165 -9.34 5.44 -8.09
CA ALA A 165 -8.04 5.26 -8.72
C ALA A 165 -7.85 3.81 -9.21
N HIS A 166 -7.17 3.66 -10.35
CA HIS A 166 -6.93 2.36 -11.01
C HIS A 166 -8.21 1.58 -11.33
N SER A 167 -9.33 2.29 -11.53
CA SER A 167 -10.60 1.71 -11.95
C SER A 167 -10.96 2.14 -13.38
N ALA A 168 -11.84 1.38 -14.04
CA ALA A 168 -12.25 1.70 -15.41
C ALA A 168 -12.92 3.09 -15.56
N ASN A 169 -13.49 3.61 -14.47
CA ASN A 169 -14.17 4.90 -14.43
C ASN A 169 -13.44 5.88 -13.50
N GLU A 170 -12.10 5.82 -13.47
CA GLU A 170 -11.29 6.79 -12.73
C GLU A 170 -11.63 8.22 -13.18
N ASN A 171 -12.02 9.06 -12.21
CA ASN A 171 -12.40 10.45 -12.46
C ASN A 171 -12.21 11.30 -11.20
N VAL A 172 -12.17 12.62 -11.42
CA VAL A 172 -12.18 13.62 -10.37
C VAL A 172 -13.13 14.76 -10.76
N PRO A 173 -14.00 15.23 -9.87
CA PRO A 173 -14.85 16.39 -10.15
C PRO A 173 -14.03 17.66 -10.35
N LEU A 174 -14.25 18.39 -11.45
CA LEU A 174 -13.51 19.63 -11.74
C LEU A 174 -13.67 20.69 -10.63
N ALA A 175 -14.85 20.78 -10.01
CA ALA A 175 -15.08 21.66 -8.88
C ALA A 175 -14.13 21.36 -7.70
N GLU A 176 -13.85 20.08 -7.42
CA GLU A 176 -12.89 19.71 -6.37
C GLU A 176 -11.45 20.06 -6.76
N VAL A 177 -11.11 19.97 -8.05
CA VAL A 177 -9.80 20.41 -8.57
C VAL A 177 -9.63 21.92 -8.37
N GLU A 178 -10.65 22.71 -8.70
CA GLU A 178 -10.67 24.17 -8.52
C GLU A 178 -10.58 24.54 -7.02
N GLU A 179 -11.34 23.87 -6.15
CA GLU A 179 -11.26 24.02 -4.70
C GLU A 179 -9.85 23.71 -4.18
N CYS A 180 -9.28 22.57 -4.57
CA CYS A 180 -7.93 22.17 -4.16
C CYS A 180 -6.89 23.22 -4.57
N ALA A 181 -6.95 23.71 -5.81
CA ALA A 181 -6.04 24.74 -6.30
C ALA A 181 -6.17 26.05 -5.49
N ALA A 182 -7.40 26.48 -5.18
CA ALA A 182 -7.65 27.66 -4.37
C ALA A 182 -7.09 27.53 -2.95
N VAL A 183 -7.26 26.36 -2.31
CA VAL A 183 -6.71 26.06 -0.99
C VAL A 183 -5.19 26.09 -1.00
N LEU A 184 -4.55 25.39 -1.94
CA LEU A 184 -3.09 25.34 -2.05
C LEU A 184 -2.50 26.74 -2.30
N ALA A 185 -3.13 27.54 -3.17
CA ALA A 185 -2.69 28.91 -3.43
C ALA A 185 -2.80 29.79 -2.17
N ALA A 186 -3.92 29.73 -1.45
CA ALA A 186 -4.11 30.49 -0.22
C ALA A 186 -3.14 30.07 0.88
N TRP A 187 -2.91 28.76 1.03
CA TRP A 187 -1.96 28.22 1.99
C TRP A 187 -0.53 28.68 1.70
N VAL A 188 -0.06 28.58 0.45
CA VAL A 188 1.28 29.05 0.05
C VAL A 188 1.46 30.56 0.32
N VAL A 189 0.45 31.38 0.02
CA VAL A 189 0.49 32.82 0.31
C VAL A 189 0.60 33.08 1.82
N ARG A 190 -0.10 32.30 2.65
CA ARG A 190 -0.03 32.41 4.13
C ARG A 190 1.33 31.98 4.69
N GLU A 191 1.95 30.95 4.13
CA GLU A 191 3.23 30.42 4.65
C GLU A 191 4.44 31.23 4.17
N LEU A 192 4.35 31.87 3.00
CA LEU A 192 5.47 32.62 2.39
C LEU A 192 5.33 34.15 2.51
N GLY A 193 4.21 34.66 3.02
CA GLY A 193 3.90 36.09 3.20
C GLY A 193 3.62 36.47 4.64
#